data_AF-A0A4Q9M3H0-F1
#
_entry.id   AF-A0A4Q9M3H0-F1
#
_cell.length_a   1.000
_cell.length_b   1.000
_cell.length_c   1.000
_cell.angle_alpha   90.00
_cell.angle_beta   90.00
_cell.angle_gamma   90.00
#
_symmetry.space_group_name_H-M   'P 1'
#
loop_
_entity.id
_entity.type
_entity.pdbx_description
1 polymer ?
#
loop_
_entity_poly.entity_id
_entity_poly.type
_entity_poly.pdbx_seq_one_letter_code
_entity_poly.pdbx_strand_id
1 'polypeptide(L)'
;MFSNNTLIPECLFKGYKKYKAYKESINKEIEICSNLIISGLKKIISNFYPSNSTNLNSNNERMILSKEELKAKFEDELKSIDINIFNAEYLLNICSDFNKIEELSFHSMSTQEIIKNILEINGIKDILNPFDSPDQAILVHEILVFCNLYNEKIETSIKKNHVISMCFLGKALFNYLNNIELKQLYLRVSQIKNDYEKKLHRLEAIKKLFYVGNLFENSLRCLKNQELKANFYGLLNICRFHNLICKLYRYDYLLFSLQIPLYISMVLEMNIVFDSETTIEFVSFILFVFKQENLDYPDFYNDKFEYFLEKSDLNSENIIKNNWDIVNKYLIQTIITWLKGACIFILKNFLENDKIENNKNRRLRILYISQLHYMNFYKSKNLCFPDQRNRMYEYVKRIYERVEEFYGDIINM
;
A
#
# COMPACT_ATOMS: atom_id res chain seq x y z
N MET A 1 -0.39 15.58 -34.86
CA MET A 1 -1.48 14.60 -34.62
C MET A 1 -0.86 13.39 -33.93
N PHE A 2 -0.89 13.36 -32.59
CA PHE A 2 -0.41 12.20 -31.83
C PHE A 2 -1.51 11.15 -31.83
N SER A 3 -1.24 10.00 -32.43
CA SER A 3 -2.13 8.84 -32.41
C SER A 3 -2.26 8.33 -30.97
N ASN A 4 -3.51 8.12 -30.55
CA ASN A 4 -3.91 7.38 -29.34
C ASN A 4 -3.53 5.90 -29.47
N ASN A 5 -2.24 5.57 -29.59
CA ASN A 5 -1.77 4.22 -29.41
C ASN A 5 -1.62 3.96 -27.92
N THR A 6 -2.75 3.65 -27.29
CA THR A 6 -2.82 2.88 -26.05
C THR A 6 -2.03 1.59 -26.24
N LEU A 7 -0.74 1.62 -25.89
CA LEU A 7 -0.01 0.46 -25.37
C LEU A 7 -0.64 0.09 -24.02
N ILE A 8 -1.91 -0.30 -24.03
CA ILE A 8 -2.43 -1.20 -23.01
C ILE A 8 -1.63 -2.47 -23.25
N PRO A 9 -0.88 -3.00 -22.27
CA PRO A 9 -0.17 -4.25 -22.47
C PRO A 9 -1.21 -5.32 -22.83
N GLU A 10 -1.27 -5.74 -24.11
CA GLU A 10 -2.10 -6.87 -24.54
C GLU A 10 -1.83 -8.12 -23.68
N CYS A 11 -0.63 -8.13 -23.12
CA CYS A 11 -0.08 -8.99 -22.08
C CYS A 11 -1.03 -9.18 -20.88
N LEU A 12 -1.78 -8.15 -20.46
CA LEU A 12 -2.76 -8.21 -19.37
C LEU A 12 -4.03 -9.01 -19.74
N PHE A 13 -4.26 -9.32 -21.02
CA PHE A 13 -5.59 -9.74 -21.53
C PHE A 13 -5.62 -11.00 -22.41
N LYS A 14 -4.48 -11.64 -22.70
CA LYS A 14 -4.45 -12.85 -23.56
C LYS A 14 -5.10 -14.09 -22.93
N GLY A 15 -5.11 -14.21 -21.60
CA GLY A 15 -5.70 -15.35 -20.87
C GLY A 15 -7.23 -15.43 -20.86
N TYR A 16 -7.94 -14.42 -21.36
CA TYR A 16 -9.36 -14.17 -21.03
C TYR A 16 -10.34 -14.56 -22.14
N LYS A 17 -9.90 -15.32 -23.17
CA LYS A 17 -10.62 -15.38 -24.46
C LYS A 17 -11.84 -16.34 -24.60
N LYS A 18 -12.33 -17.07 -23.59
CA LYS A 18 -13.48 -18.00 -23.75
C LYS A 18 -14.73 -17.60 -22.92
N TYR A 19 -15.91 -17.65 -23.57
CA TYR A 19 -17.29 -17.26 -23.13
C TYR A 19 -17.72 -15.81 -23.45
N LYS A 20 -18.94 -15.60 -24.00
CA LYS A 20 -19.25 -14.45 -24.87
C LYS A 20 -20.12 -13.32 -24.27
N ALA A 21 -21.04 -13.57 -23.34
CA ALA A 21 -21.88 -12.49 -22.76
C ALA A 21 -21.31 -11.93 -21.44
N TYR A 22 -20.88 -12.81 -20.54
CA TYR A 22 -20.31 -12.44 -19.23
C TYR A 22 -18.88 -11.87 -19.33
N LYS A 23 -18.15 -12.18 -20.41
CA LYS A 23 -16.80 -11.66 -20.65
C LYS A 23 -16.77 -10.14 -20.84
N GLU A 24 -17.82 -9.52 -21.38
CA GLU A 24 -17.81 -8.07 -21.62
C GLU A 24 -17.73 -7.25 -20.32
N SER A 25 -18.44 -7.66 -19.27
CA SER A 25 -18.48 -6.92 -18.01
C SER A 25 -17.20 -7.12 -17.17
N ILE A 26 -16.64 -8.33 -17.09
CA ILE A 26 -15.29 -8.53 -16.51
C ILE A 26 -14.23 -7.81 -17.35
N ASN A 27 -14.32 -7.85 -18.68
CA ASN A 27 -13.37 -7.14 -19.54
C ASN A 27 -13.41 -5.64 -19.30
N LYS A 28 -14.61 -5.05 -19.16
CA LYS A 28 -14.78 -3.64 -18.78
C LYS A 28 -14.12 -3.34 -17.43
N GLU A 29 -14.32 -4.19 -16.43
CA GLU A 29 -13.69 -4.01 -15.12
C GLU A 29 -12.16 -4.13 -15.16
N ILE A 30 -11.62 -5.08 -15.93
CA ILE A 30 -10.16 -5.21 -16.11
C ILE A 30 -9.60 -4.04 -16.94
N GLU A 31 -10.36 -3.54 -17.92
CA GLU A 31 -10.00 -2.33 -18.68
C GLU A 31 -9.93 -1.11 -17.74
N ILE A 32 -10.93 -0.93 -16.88
CA ILE A 32 -10.90 0.09 -15.82
C ILE A 32 -9.64 -0.10 -14.96
N CYS A 33 -9.37 -1.31 -14.47
CA CYS A 33 -8.18 -1.59 -13.67
C CYS A 33 -6.88 -1.26 -14.41
N SER A 34 -6.81 -1.54 -15.71
CA SER A 34 -5.62 -1.25 -16.53
C SER A 34 -5.44 0.24 -16.74
N ASN A 35 -6.53 0.98 -16.95
CA ASN A 35 -6.52 2.44 -17.01
C ASN A 35 -6.03 3.05 -15.68
N LEU A 36 -6.41 2.46 -14.54
CA LEU A 36 -5.94 2.87 -13.22
C LEU A 36 -4.44 2.58 -13.00
N ILE A 37 -3.95 1.44 -13.48
CA ILE A 37 -2.51 1.13 -13.44
C ILE A 37 -1.73 2.16 -14.28
N ILE A 38 -2.18 2.41 -15.52
CA ILE A 38 -1.51 3.32 -16.44
C ILE A 38 -1.54 4.76 -15.91
N SER A 39 -2.69 5.24 -15.43
CA SER A 39 -2.81 6.59 -14.88
C SER A 39 -1.98 6.76 -13.61
N GLY A 40 -2.00 5.76 -12.71
CA GLY A 40 -1.15 5.72 -11.52
C GLY A 40 0.34 5.77 -11.87
N LEU A 41 0.78 4.96 -12.85
CA LEU A 41 2.18 4.95 -13.28
C LEU A 41 2.59 6.30 -13.86
N LYS A 42 1.78 6.87 -14.75
CA LYS A 42 2.05 8.19 -15.33
C LYS A 42 2.23 9.25 -14.25
N LYS A 43 1.30 9.30 -13.28
CA LYS A 43 1.35 10.23 -12.13
C LYS A 43 2.63 10.05 -11.32
N ILE A 44 2.96 8.82 -10.93
CA ILE A 44 4.11 8.57 -10.05
C ILE A 44 5.43 8.80 -10.79
N ILE A 45 5.55 8.38 -12.05
CA ILE A 45 6.75 8.62 -12.85
C ILE A 45 6.96 10.13 -13.07
N SER A 46 5.91 10.90 -13.34
CA SER A 46 6.03 12.37 -13.42
C SER A 46 6.47 13.01 -12.10
N ASN A 47 6.21 12.39 -10.95
CA ASN A 47 6.69 12.88 -9.66
C ASN A 47 8.17 12.58 -9.41
N PHE A 48 8.74 11.54 -10.05
CA PHE A 48 10.18 11.28 -10.02
C PHE A 48 10.94 12.15 -11.02
N TYR A 49 10.34 12.39 -12.19
CA TYR A 49 10.94 13.14 -13.29
C TYR A 49 9.99 14.27 -13.70
N PRO A 50 9.86 15.33 -12.89
CA PRO A 50 9.01 16.45 -13.24
C PRO A 50 9.53 17.09 -14.52
N SER A 51 8.69 17.11 -15.56
CA SER A 51 8.96 17.94 -16.72
C SER A 51 8.91 19.41 -16.29
N ASN A 52 9.82 20.24 -16.80
CA ASN A 52 9.82 21.71 -16.62
C ASN A 52 8.56 22.42 -17.15
N SER A 53 7.52 21.68 -17.51
CA SER A 53 6.32 22.16 -18.17
C SER A 53 5.10 21.43 -17.63
N THR A 54 4.48 22.02 -16.61
CA THR A 54 3.03 22.22 -16.51
C THR A 54 2.82 23.09 -15.28
N ASN A 55 2.87 24.41 -15.46
CA ASN A 55 2.00 25.25 -14.65
C ASN A 55 0.60 24.74 -14.92
N LEU A 56 0.01 24.02 -13.96
CA LEU A 56 -1.43 23.89 -13.89
C LEU A 56 -1.93 25.33 -13.80
N ASN A 57 -2.28 25.91 -14.95
CA ASN A 57 -3.10 27.10 -15.02
C ASN A 57 -4.47 26.70 -14.48
N SER A 58 -4.55 26.61 -13.15
CA SER A 58 -5.81 26.72 -12.48
C SER A 58 -6.21 28.17 -12.66
N ASN A 59 -7.17 28.43 -13.55
CA ASN A 59 -7.99 29.63 -13.46
C ASN A 59 -8.73 29.55 -12.12
N ASN A 60 -8.03 29.91 -11.04
CA ASN A 60 -8.63 30.03 -9.73
C ASN A 60 -8.79 31.53 -9.50
N GLU A 61 -10.03 32.00 -9.64
CA GLU A 61 -10.47 33.19 -8.95
C GLU A 61 -10.03 33.07 -7.48
N ARG A 62 -9.58 34.18 -6.88
CA ARG A 62 -9.12 34.21 -5.48
C ARG A 62 -10.25 33.76 -4.55
N MET A 63 -10.33 32.46 -4.26
CA MET A 63 -11.26 31.93 -3.27
C MET A 63 -10.67 32.16 -1.87
N ILE A 64 -10.90 33.35 -1.33
CA ILE A 64 -10.81 33.59 0.10
C ILE A 64 -12.11 33.04 0.69
N LEU A 65 -12.03 31.92 1.39
CA LEU A 65 -13.19 31.33 2.08
C LEU A 65 -13.22 31.75 3.54
N SER A 66 -14.43 32.00 4.05
CA SER A 66 -14.72 32.02 5.48
C SER A 66 -14.56 30.62 6.11
N LYS A 67 -14.57 30.56 7.45
CA LYS A 67 -14.45 29.28 8.17
C LYS A 67 -15.63 28.35 7.87
N GLU A 68 -16.83 28.92 7.81
CA GLU A 68 -18.08 28.22 7.56
C GLU A 68 -18.13 27.65 6.15
N GLU A 69 -17.69 28.42 5.15
CA GLU A 69 -17.60 27.96 3.76
C GLU A 69 -16.55 26.85 3.58
N LEU A 70 -15.39 26.97 4.25
CA LEU A 70 -14.40 25.91 4.26
C LEU A 70 -14.96 24.63 4.88
N LYS A 71 -15.65 24.72 6.02
CA LYS A 71 -16.25 23.56 6.68
C LYS A 71 -17.31 22.88 5.80
N ALA A 72 -18.16 23.66 5.14
CA ALA A 72 -19.14 23.15 4.19
C ALA A 72 -18.44 22.41 3.03
N LYS A 73 -17.46 23.04 2.39
CA LYS A 73 -16.67 22.42 1.31
C LYS A 73 -16.00 21.14 1.79
N PHE A 74 -15.36 21.17 2.96
CA PHE A 74 -14.67 20.02 3.53
C PHE A 74 -15.60 18.80 3.70
N GLU A 75 -16.80 18.99 4.24
CA GLU A 75 -17.79 17.92 4.42
C GLU A 75 -18.41 17.47 3.09
N ASP A 76 -18.62 18.38 2.14
CA ASP A 76 -19.16 18.05 0.81
C ASP A 76 -18.17 17.23 -0.03
N GLU A 77 -16.87 17.56 0.02
CA GLU A 77 -15.83 16.75 -0.63
C GLU A 77 -15.72 15.36 0.04
N LEU A 78 -15.87 15.26 1.37
CA LEU A 78 -15.87 13.97 2.06
C LEU A 78 -17.01 13.05 1.60
N LYS A 79 -18.21 13.59 1.37
CA LYS A 79 -19.35 12.83 0.83
C LYS A 79 -19.13 12.45 -0.64
N SER A 80 -18.47 13.33 -1.39
CA SER A 80 -18.25 13.18 -2.83
C SER A 80 -17.14 12.18 -3.17
N ILE A 81 -16.30 11.81 -2.19
CA ILE A 81 -15.27 10.80 -2.34
C ILE A 81 -15.84 9.48 -2.84
N ASP A 82 -16.93 8.95 -2.26
CA ASP A 82 -17.42 7.62 -2.65
C ASP A 82 -17.82 7.53 -4.13
N ILE A 83 -18.26 8.65 -4.71
CA ILE A 83 -18.68 8.76 -6.11
C ILE A 83 -17.45 8.95 -7.03
N ASN A 84 -16.50 9.76 -6.59
CA ASN A 84 -15.38 10.22 -7.43
C ASN A 84 -14.06 9.51 -7.12
N ILE A 85 -14.04 8.54 -6.21
CA ILE A 85 -12.82 7.86 -5.74
C ILE A 85 -12.01 7.29 -6.90
N PHE A 86 -12.68 6.85 -7.98
CA PHE A 86 -12.02 6.28 -9.15
C PHE A 86 -11.33 7.29 -10.07
N ASN A 87 -11.52 8.58 -9.83
CA ASN A 87 -10.88 9.65 -10.59
C ASN A 87 -9.60 10.11 -9.89
N ALA A 88 -8.44 9.75 -10.44
CA ALA A 88 -7.14 10.11 -9.87
C ALA A 88 -6.89 11.63 -9.85
N GLU A 89 -7.44 12.39 -10.80
CA GLU A 89 -7.30 13.85 -10.86
C GLU A 89 -8.14 14.55 -9.78
N TYR A 90 -9.27 13.95 -9.40
CA TYR A 90 -10.17 14.53 -8.39
C TYR A 90 -9.48 14.75 -7.04
N LEU A 91 -8.79 13.72 -6.50
CA LEU A 91 -8.07 13.84 -5.23
C LEU A 91 -6.93 14.87 -5.29
N LEU A 92 -6.22 14.94 -6.42
CA LEU A 92 -5.15 15.91 -6.63
C LEU A 92 -5.69 17.34 -6.66
N ASN A 93 -6.80 17.56 -7.36
CA ASN A 93 -7.43 18.86 -7.47
C ASN A 93 -7.93 19.35 -6.11
N ILE A 94 -8.60 18.50 -5.34
CA ILE A 94 -9.07 18.86 -3.99
C ILE A 94 -7.91 19.22 -3.07
N CYS A 95 -6.85 18.40 -3.03
CA CYS A 95 -5.71 18.71 -2.18
C CYS A 95 -5.02 20.02 -2.63
N SER A 96 -4.92 20.25 -3.93
CA SER A 96 -4.39 21.51 -4.49
C SER A 96 -5.25 22.70 -4.08
N ASP A 97 -6.57 22.58 -4.15
CA ASP A 97 -7.51 23.62 -3.76
C ASP A 97 -7.44 23.91 -2.26
N PHE A 98 -7.42 22.88 -1.40
CA PHE A 98 -7.25 23.07 0.04
C PHE A 98 -5.92 23.71 0.39
N ASN A 99 -4.83 23.33 -0.27
CA ASN A 99 -3.53 23.96 -0.03
C ASN A 99 -3.56 25.45 -0.39
N LYS A 100 -4.20 25.82 -1.50
CA LYS A 100 -4.39 27.23 -1.89
C LYS A 100 -5.28 27.99 -0.94
N ILE A 101 -6.37 27.39 -0.47
CA ILE A 101 -7.25 28.01 0.53
C ILE A 101 -6.47 28.25 1.82
N GLU A 102 -5.67 27.28 2.28
CA GLU A 102 -4.81 27.44 3.45
C GLU A 102 -3.81 28.58 3.26
N GLU A 103 -3.17 28.65 2.10
CA GLU A 103 -2.22 29.70 1.76
C GLU A 103 -2.85 31.10 1.66
N LEU A 104 -4.08 31.21 1.15
CA LEU A 104 -4.72 32.52 0.95
C LEU A 104 -5.44 33.02 2.21
N SER A 105 -6.10 32.13 2.95
CA SER A 105 -6.95 32.50 4.08
C SER A 105 -6.30 32.28 5.46
N PHE A 106 -5.33 31.36 5.58
CA PHE A 106 -4.87 30.86 6.89
C PHE A 106 -3.34 30.76 7.03
N HIS A 107 -2.57 31.36 6.13
CA HIS A 107 -1.11 31.22 6.05
C HIS A 107 -0.32 31.60 7.32
N SER A 108 -0.85 32.57 8.09
CA SER A 108 -0.24 33.05 9.32
C SER A 108 -0.60 32.19 10.54
N MET A 109 -1.56 31.28 10.42
CA MET A 109 -1.99 30.43 11.51
C MET A 109 -1.06 29.24 11.69
N SER A 110 -0.86 28.85 12.94
CA SER A 110 -0.17 27.60 13.29
C SER A 110 -1.01 26.38 12.90
N THR A 111 -0.36 25.22 12.74
CA THR A 111 -1.03 23.94 12.49
C THR A 111 -2.13 23.64 13.52
N GLN A 112 -1.86 23.91 14.80
CA GLN A 112 -2.83 23.69 15.88
C GLN A 112 -4.05 24.62 15.79
N GLU A 113 -3.84 25.89 15.42
CA GLU A 113 -4.94 26.83 15.21
C GLU A 113 -5.82 26.41 14.03
N ILE A 114 -5.22 25.96 12.93
CA ILE A 114 -5.99 25.46 11.77
C ILE A 114 -6.82 24.23 12.18
N ILE A 115 -6.21 23.23 12.83
CA ILE A 115 -6.90 22.01 13.24
C ILE A 115 -8.03 22.32 14.23
N LYS A 116 -7.74 23.08 15.28
CA LYS A 116 -8.68 23.30 16.39
C LYS A 116 -9.71 24.39 16.13
N ASN A 117 -9.28 25.52 15.57
CA ASN A 117 -10.12 26.73 15.48
C ASN A 117 -10.73 26.95 14.10
N ILE A 118 -10.27 26.24 13.07
CA ILE A 118 -10.81 26.31 11.71
C ILE A 118 -11.56 25.02 11.38
N LEU A 119 -10.93 23.86 11.57
CA LEU A 119 -11.56 22.57 11.25
C LEU A 119 -12.39 21.99 12.41
N GLU A 120 -12.31 22.60 13.60
CA GLU A 120 -13.01 22.17 14.82
C GLU A 120 -12.72 20.71 15.20
N ILE A 121 -11.48 20.27 14.99
CA ILE A 121 -10.98 18.95 15.39
C ILE A 121 -10.12 19.16 16.65
N ASN A 122 -10.30 18.37 17.72
CA ASN A 122 -9.54 18.64 18.95
C ASN A 122 -8.03 18.47 18.77
N GLY A 123 -7.64 17.54 17.90
CA GLY A 123 -6.28 17.36 17.42
C GLY A 123 -6.25 16.36 16.27
N ILE A 124 -5.18 16.37 15.47
CA ILE A 124 -5.06 15.42 14.37
C ILE A 124 -5.03 13.95 14.86
N LYS A 125 -4.66 13.74 16.13
CA LYS A 125 -4.79 12.44 16.80
C LYS A 125 -6.22 11.92 16.80
N ASP A 126 -7.25 12.76 16.86
CA ASP A 126 -8.63 12.28 16.77
C ASP A 126 -8.94 11.65 15.41
N ILE A 127 -8.27 12.08 14.35
CA ILE A 127 -8.37 11.49 13.01
C ILE A 127 -7.55 10.20 12.91
N LEU A 128 -6.44 10.11 13.64
CA LEU A 128 -5.52 8.96 13.56
C LEU A 128 -5.85 7.83 14.54
N ASN A 129 -6.36 8.14 15.72
CA ASN A 129 -6.74 7.21 16.79
C ASN A 129 -7.57 6.02 16.30
N PRO A 130 -8.53 6.17 15.36
CA PRO A 130 -9.27 5.03 14.86
C PRO A 130 -8.38 3.98 14.17
N PHE A 131 -7.28 4.39 13.54
CA PHE A 131 -6.30 3.48 12.94
C PHE A 131 -5.42 2.76 13.96
N ASP A 132 -5.38 3.20 15.23
CA ASP A 132 -4.71 2.48 16.31
C ASP A 132 -5.56 1.30 16.83
N SER A 133 -6.85 1.24 16.43
CA SER A 133 -7.73 0.11 16.73
C SER A 133 -7.23 -1.14 16.02
N PRO A 134 -7.02 -2.26 16.72
CA PRO A 134 -6.70 -3.53 16.08
C PRO A 134 -7.77 -3.92 15.06
N ASP A 135 -9.02 -3.46 15.16
CA ASP A 135 -9.98 -3.86 14.15
C ASP A 135 -9.75 -3.24 12.75
N GLN A 136 -9.16 -2.04 12.71
CA GLN A 136 -8.92 -1.25 11.50
C GLN A 136 -7.45 -1.26 11.06
N ALA A 137 -6.52 -1.17 12.01
CA ALA A 137 -5.06 -1.26 11.81
C ALA A 137 -4.65 -2.50 11.00
N ILE A 138 -5.36 -3.60 11.27
CA ILE A 138 -5.05 -4.91 10.69
C ILE A 138 -5.34 -4.94 9.19
N LEU A 139 -6.25 -4.09 8.70
CA LEU A 139 -6.59 -4.03 7.29
C LEU A 139 -5.45 -3.47 6.45
N VAL A 140 -4.60 -2.61 7.02
CA VAL A 140 -3.57 -1.91 6.26
C VAL A 140 -2.36 -1.66 7.15
N HIS A 141 -1.43 -2.61 7.19
CA HIS A 141 -0.19 -2.56 7.96
C HIS A 141 0.54 -1.21 7.80
N GLU A 142 0.61 -0.72 6.56
CA GLU A 142 1.32 0.51 6.24
C GLU A 142 0.72 1.76 6.92
N ILE A 143 -0.59 1.78 7.18
CA ILE A 143 -1.25 2.88 7.91
C ILE A 143 -0.95 2.80 9.41
N LEU A 144 -0.92 1.59 9.99
CA LEU A 144 -0.54 1.41 11.39
C LEU A 144 0.92 1.85 11.63
N VAL A 145 1.83 1.44 10.74
CA VAL A 145 3.23 1.86 10.77
C VAL A 145 3.34 3.38 10.69
N PHE A 146 2.60 4.02 9.80
CA PHE A 146 2.53 5.48 9.74
C PHE A 146 2.03 6.11 11.02
N CYS A 147 0.94 5.59 11.60
CA CYS A 147 0.42 6.10 12.86
C CYS A 147 1.49 5.98 13.93
N ASN A 148 2.15 4.83 14.08
CA ASN A 148 3.22 4.63 15.06
C ASN A 148 4.41 5.58 14.86
N LEU A 149 4.88 5.76 13.62
CA LEU A 149 6.05 6.60 13.32
C LEU A 149 5.79 8.09 13.57
N TYR A 150 4.57 8.56 13.31
CA TYR A 150 4.26 9.98 13.33
C TYR A 150 3.34 10.42 14.47
N ASN A 151 2.73 9.52 15.26
CA ASN A 151 1.70 9.87 16.26
C ASN A 151 2.10 11.04 17.17
N GLU A 152 3.33 11.02 17.68
CA GLU A 152 3.80 12.03 18.64
C GLU A 152 4.19 13.37 18.01
N LYS A 153 4.52 13.40 16.71
CA LYS A 153 5.10 14.57 16.04
C LYS A 153 4.38 15.00 14.77
N ILE A 154 3.25 14.36 14.44
CA ILE A 154 2.55 14.51 13.17
C ILE A 154 2.26 15.99 12.86
N GLU A 155 1.80 16.78 13.83
CA GLU A 155 1.51 18.21 13.66
C GLU A 155 2.74 19.00 13.19
N THR A 156 3.90 18.72 13.78
CA THR A 156 5.16 19.38 13.40
C THR A 156 5.74 18.87 12.08
N SER A 157 5.33 17.67 11.65
CA SER A 157 5.77 17.02 10.42
C SER A 157 4.96 17.45 9.20
N ILE A 158 3.78 18.03 9.36
CA ILE A 158 2.97 18.52 8.22
C ILE A 158 3.67 19.70 7.54
N LYS A 159 3.69 19.70 6.19
CA LYS A 159 4.20 20.82 5.40
C LYS A 159 3.33 22.05 5.59
N LYS A 160 3.93 23.23 5.46
CA LYS A 160 3.20 24.49 5.48
C LYS A 160 2.17 24.52 4.34
N ASN A 161 0.95 25.00 4.61
CA ASN A 161 -0.18 25.01 3.67
C ASN A 161 -0.76 23.62 3.32
N HIS A 162 -0.46 22.57 4.08
CA HIS A 162 -0.98 21.20 3.84
C HIS A 162 -1.82 20.65 5.00
N VAL A 163 -2.12 21.46 6.01
CA VAL A 163 -2.85 21.03 7.21
C VAL A 163 -4.28 20.61 6.89
N ILE A 164 -5.00 21.41 6.10
CA ILE A 164 -6.38 21.11 5.68
C ILE A 164 -6.40 19.83 4.84
N SER A 165 -5.50 19.72 3.86
CA SER A 165 -5.37 18.52 3.02
C SER A 165 -5.04 17.27 3.84
N MET A 166 -4.13 17.37 4.82
CA MET A 166 -3.79 16.25 5.70
C MET A 166 -5.01 15.78 6.52
N CYS A 167 -5.75 16.72 7.11
CA CYS A 167 -6.96 16.39 7.86
C CYS A 167 -8.05 15.78 6.99
N PHE A 168 -8.24 16.31 5.78
CA PHE A 168 -9.17 15.77 4.78
C PHE A 168 -8.80 14.34 4.41
N LEU A 169 -7.56 14.10 4.02
CA LEU A 169 -7.07 12.78 3.61
C LEU A 169 -7.18 11.76 4.75
N GLY A 170 -6.88 12.15 5.99
CA GLY A 170 -7.03 11.26 7.14
C GLY A 170 -8.49 10.86 7.40
N LYS A 171 -9.43 11.82 7.36
CA LYS A 171 -10.87 11.53 7.50
C LYS A 171 -11.41 10.71 6.33
N ALA A 172 -11.02 11.06 5.10
CA ALA A 172 -11.34 10.33 3.88
C ALA A 172 -10.89 8.87 3.96
N LEU A 173 -9.65 8.65 4.37
CA LEU A 173 -9.05 7.33 4.54
C LEU A 173 -9.85 6.50 5.55
N PHE A 174 -10.19 7.08 6.70
CA PHE A 174 -10.97 6.41 7.74
C PHE A 174 -12.38 6.04 7.25
N ASN A 175 -13.11 7.00 6.68
CA ASN A 175 -14.46 6.79 6.16
C ASN A 175 -14.47 5.71 5.08
N TYR A 176 -13.56 5.82 4.13
CA TYR A 176 -13.50 4.90 3.00
C TYR A 176 -13.10 3.49 3.42
N LEU A 177 -12.14 3.35 4.34
CA LEU A 177 -11.73 2.05 4.87
C LEU A 177 -12.90 1.28 5.50
N ASN A 178 -13.76 1.98 6.24
CA ASN A 178 -14.93 1.37 6.87
C ASN A 178 -15.98 0.89 5.86
N ASN A 179 -15.96 1.42 4.64
CA ASN A 179 -16.89 1.06 3.56
C ASN A 179 -16.41 -0.13 2.71
N ILE A 180 -15.22 -0.68 2.99
CA ILE A 180 -14.68 -1.82 2.22
C ILE A 180 -15.20 -3.14 2.79
N GLU A 181 -16.01 -3.85 2.00
CA GLU A 181 -16.49 -5.18 2.35
C GLU A 181 -15.41 -6.25 2.10
N LEU A 182 -14.37 -6.30 2.93
CA LEU A 182 -13.19 -7.16 2.72
C LEU A 182 -13.51 -8.65 2.61
N LYS A 183 -14.63 -9.12 3.18
CA LYS A 183 -15.08 -10.51 2.99
C LYS A 183 -15.29 -10.86 1.51
N GLN A 184 -15.51 -9.86 0.64
CA GLN A 184 -15.59 -10.02 -0.81
C GLN A 184 -14.30 -10.59 -1.42
N LEU A 185 -13.13 -10.26 -0.86
CA LEU A 185 -11.84 -10.84 -1.28
C LEU A 185 -11.80 -12.36 -1.05
N TYR A 186 -12.48 -12.83 -0.01
CA TYR A 186 -12.37 -14.20 0.52
C TYR A 186 -13.60 -15.08 0.26
N LEU A 187 -14.52 -14.64 -0.62
CA LEU A 187 -15.76 -15.37 -0.91
C LEU A 187 -15.48 -16.82 -1.34
N ARG A 188 -16.06 -17.79 -0.62
CA ARG A 188 -15.92 -19.23 -0.89
C ARG A 188 -16.80 -19.68 -2.04
N VAL A 189 -16.39 -20.76 -2.72
CA VAL A 189 -17.22 -21.47 -3.73
C VAL A 189 -18.64 -21.76 -3.21
N SER A 190 -18.77 -22.04 -1.91
CA SER A 190 -20.06 -22.32 -1.26
C SER A 190 -20.92 -21.10 -0.92
N GLN A 191 -20.39 -19.88 -0.95
CA GLN A 191 -21.11 -18.65 -0.53
C GLN A 191 -21.77 -17.92 -1.69
N ILE A 192 -21.19 -18.03 -2.89
CA ILE A 192 -21.78 -17.57 -4.14
C ILE A 192 -21.62 -18.71 -5.13
N LYS A 193 -22.72 -19.30 -5.60
CA LYS A 193 -22.67 -20.43 -6.55
C LYS A 193 -22.00 -20.04 -7.87
N ASN A 194 -22.05 -18.75 -8.23
CA ASN A 194 -21.49 -18.23 -9.46
C ASN A 194 -20.03 -17.74 -9.27
N ASP A 195 -19.08 -18.37 -9.94
CA ASP A 195 -17.67 -17.97 -9.92
C ASP A 195 -17.42 -16.61 -10.60
N TYR A 196 -18.32 -16.17 -11.47
CA TYR A 196 -18.24 -14.87 -12.13
C TYR A 196 -18.51 -13.71 -11.16
N GLU A 197 -19.61 -13.80 -10.43
CA GLU A 197 -20.03 -12.79 -9.46
C GLU A 197 -18.98 -12.63 -8.35
N LYS A 198 -18.36 -13.74 -7.91
CA LYS A 198 -17.18 -13.66 -7.03
C LYS A 198 -16.05 -12.83 -7.60
N LYS A 199 -15.74 -12.98 -8.90
CA LYS A 199 -14.63 -12.26 -9.54
C LYS A 199 -14.91 -10.77 -9.59
N LEU A 200 -16.15 -10.37 -9.88
CA LEU A 200 -16.55 -8.97 -9.83
C LEU A 200 -16.41 -8.39 -8.42
N HIS A 201 -16.92 -9.08 -7.39
CA HIS A 201 -16.76 -8.63 -6.00
C HIS A 201 -15.29 -8.54 -5.58
N ARG A 202 -14.45 -9.50 -6.00
CA ARG A 202 -13.00 -9.43 -5.76
C ARG A 202 -12.36 -8.23 -6.45
N LEU A 203 -12.69 -7.98 -7.72
CA LEU A 203 -12.20 -6.81 -8.46
C LEU A 203 -12.63 -5.51 -7.79
N GLU A 204 -13.88 -5.41 -7.36
CA GLU A 204 -14.39 -4.25 -6.63
C GLU A 204 -13.57 -3.99 -5.36
N ALA A 205 -13.39 -5.01 -4.53
CA ALA A 205 -12.59 -4.90 -3.31
C ALA A 205 -11.12 -4.53 -3.62
N ILE A 206 -10.49 -5.18 -4.61
CA ILE A 206 -9.10 -4.89 -5.01
C ILE A 206 -8.94 -3.43 -5.47
N LYS A 207 -9.91 -2.89 -6.23
CA LYS A 207 -9.91 -1.47 -6.60
C LYS A 207 -10.03 -0.57 -5.37
N LYS A 208 -10.98 -0.84 -4.47
CA LYS A 208 -11.14 -0.07 -3.22
C LYS A 208 -9.83 -0.02 -2.41
N LEU A 209 -9.12 -1.15 -2.31
CA LEU A 209 -7.81 -1.20 -1.64
C LEU A 209 -6.74 -0.36 -2.33
N PHE A 210 -6.70 -0.36 -3.66
CA PHE A 210 -5.79 0.50 -4.40
C PHE A 210 -6.02 1.99 -4.06
N TYR A 211 -7.28 2.41 -3.87
CA TYR A 211 -7.60 3.78 -3.46
C TYR A 211 -7.25 4.12 -2.03
N VAL A 212 -7.41 3.19 -1.09
CA VAL A 212 -6.86 3.34 0.26
C VAL A 212 -5.37 3.65 0.16
N GLY A 213 -4.65 2.91 -0.67
CA GLY A 213 -3.25 3.18 -0.93
C GLY A 213 -3.03 4.58 -1.54
N ASN A 214 -3.85 5.02 -2.49
CA ASN A 214 -3.71 6.37 -3.07
C ASN A 214 -3.99 7.50 -2.04
N LEU A 215 -4.98 7.34 -1.17
CA LEU A 215 -5.27 8.30 -0.09
C LEU A 215 -4.08 8.37 0.88
N PHE A 216 -3.51 7.22 1.22
CA PHE A 216 -2.34 7.13 2.08
C PHE A 216 -1.08 7.71 1.42
N GLU A 217 -0.84 7.46 0.13
CA GLU A 217 0.24 8.06 -0.66
C GLU A 217 0.18 9.59 -0.61
N ASN A 218 -1.00 10.18 -0.80
CA ASN A 218 -1.18 11.64 -0.72
C ASN A 218 -1.04 12.16 0.72
N SER A 219 -1.40 11.36 1.73
CA SER A 219 -1.19 11.70 3.14
C SER A 219 0.32 11.83 3.44
N LEU A 220 1.13 10.90 2.94
CA LEU A 220 2.60 10.99 3.02
C LEU A 220 3.11 12.27 2.35
N ARG A 221 2.57 12.66 1.19
CA ARG A 221 2.96 13.90 0.49
C ARG A 221 2.66 15.17 1.27
N CYS A 222 1.75 15.13 2.24
CA CYS A 222 1.48 16.28 3.11
C CYS A 222 2.54 16.44 4.21
N LEU A 223 3.45 15.49 4.38
CA LEU A 223 4.51 15.53 5.39
C LEU A 223 5.85 15.99 4.82
N LYS A 224 6.61 16.75 5.61
CA LYS A 224 7.94 17.26 5.29
C LYS A 224 8.90 16.10 5.01
N ASN A 225 9.67 16.22 3.92
CA ASN A 225 10.70 15.26 3.51
C ASN A 225 10.18 13.83 3.28
N GLN A 226 8.91 13.67 2.89
CA GLN A 226 8.29 12.36 2.61
C GLN A 226 7.89 12.17 1.14
N GLU A 227 8.23 13.10 0.26
CA GLU A 227 7.87 13.07 -1.17
C GLU A 227 8.43 11.83 -1.88
N LEU A 228 9.71 11.54 -1.65
CA LEU A 228 10.37 10.39 -2.24
C LEU A 228 9.75 9.07 -1.72
N LYS A 229 9.49 9.00 -0.42
CA LYS A 229 8.79 7.89 0.23
C LYS A 229 7.40 7.67 -0.36
N ALA A 230 6.63 8.75 -0.55
CA ALA A 230 5.33 8.70 -1.18
C ALA A 230 5.40 8.20 -2.63
N ASN A 231 6.43 8.59 -3.39
CA ASN A 231 6.62 8.11 -4.76
C ASN A 231 6.88 6.59 -4.79
N PHE A 232 7.80 6.08 -3.97
CA PHE A 232 8.11 4.65 -3.89
C PHE A 232 6.92 3.83 -3.40
N TYR A 233 6.24 4.31 -2.36
CA TYR A 233 5.00 3.71 -1.88
C TYR A 233 3.95 3.67 -2.99
N GLY A 234 3.79 4.74 -3.76
CA GLY A 234 2.87 4.81 -4.90
C GLY A 234 3.18 3.72 -5.95
N LEU A 235 4.44 3.55 -6.34
CA LEU A 235 4.85 2.46 -7.25
C LEU A 235 4.51 1.08 -6.69
N LEU A 236 4.81 0.85 -5.41
CA LEU A 236 4.53 -0.41 -4.74
C LEU A 236 3.02 -0.68 -4.60
N ASN A 237 2.21 0.35 -4.39
CA ASN A 237 0.75 0.24 -4.35
C ASN A 237 0.19 -0.18 -5.72
N ILE A 238 0.70 0.41 -6.81
CA ILE A 238 0.33 -0.01 -8.18
C ILE A 238 0.81 -1.44 -8.44
N CYS A 239 2.03 -1.79 -8.03
CA CYS A 239 2.58 -3.14 -8.17
C CYS A 239 1.73 -4.16 -7.42
N ARG A 240 1.35 -3.86 -6.18
CA ARG A 240 0.41 -4.66 -5.37
C ARG A 240 -0.92 -4.83 -6.07
N PHE A 241 -1.51 -3.75 -6.60
CA PHE A 241 -2.78 -3.77 -7.31
C PHE A 241 -2.73 -4.65 -8.57
N HIS A 242 -1.72 -4.48 -9.42
CA HIS A 242 -1.49 -5.33 -10.58
C HIS A 242 -1.30 -6.80 -10.20
N ASN A 243 -0.49 -7.06 -9.18
CA ASN A 243 -0.24 -8.41 -8.67
C ASN A 243 -1.55 -9.08 -8.22
N LEU A 244 -2.41 -8.35 -7.50
CA LEU A 244 -3.73 -8.84 -7.07
C LEU A 244 -4.66 -9.12 -8.27
N ILE A 245 -4.65 -8.29 -9.31
CA ILE A 245 -5.43 -8.50 -10.54
C ILE A 245 -4.94 -9.75 -11.29
N CYS A 246 -3.64 -9.88 -11.52
CA CYS A 246 -3.07 -11.05 -12.21
C CYS A 246 -3.34 -12.35 -11.44
N LYS A 247 -3.44 -12.27 -10.10
CA LYS A 247 -3.70 -13.41 -9.21
C LYS A 247 -5.17 -13.74 -9.01
N LEU A 248 -6.11 -12.97 -9.55
CA LEU A 248 -7.56 -13.25 -9.44
C LEU A 248 -7.95 -14.69 -9.85
N TYR A 249 -7.10 -15.37 -10.62
CA TYR A 249 -7.38 -16.66 -11.25
C TYR A 249 -6.38 -17.78 -10.88
N ARG A 250 -5.41 -17.55 -10.00
CA ARG A 250 -4.36 -18.55 -9.67
C ARG A 250 -4.04 -18.59 -8.18
N TYR A 251 -3.79 -19.78 -7.65
CA TYR A 251 -3.11 -19.93 -6.36
C TYR A 251 -1.67 -19.48 -6.55
N ASP A 252 -1.22 -18.51 -5.77
CA ASP A 252 0.18 -18.07 -5.81
C ASP A 252 0.92 -18.57 -4.57
N TYR A 253 2.09 -19.16 -4.79
CA TYR A 253 3.03 -19.57 -3.74
C TYR A 253 4.42 -18.98 -3.97
N LEU A 254 4.51 -17.93 -4.80
CA LEU A 254 5.74 -17.20 -5.04
C LEU A 254 6.08 -16.33 -3.84
N LEU A 255 7.38 -16.28 -3.52
CA LEU A 255 7.92 -15.37 -2.52
C LEU A 255 7.61 -13.90 -2.84
N PHE A 256 7.37 -13.57 -4.11
CA PHE A 256 6.96 -12.24 -4.56
C PHE A 256 5.70 -11.70 -3.87
N SER A 257 4.77 -12.58 -3.44
CA SER A 257 3.61 -12.20 -2.62
C SER A 257 3.98 -11.65 -1.25
N LEU A 258 5.06 -12.15 -0.65
CA LEU A 258 5.61 -11.73 0.64
C LEU A 258 6.53 -10.51 0.50
N GLN A 259 7.23 -10.40 -0.63
CA GLN A 259 8.19 -9.35 -0.93
C GLN A 259 7.53 -7.98 -1.12
N ILE A 260 6.41 -7.85 -1.84
CA ILE A 260 5.75 -6.54 -2.03
C ILE A 260 5.37 -5.87 -0.70
N PRO A 261 4.70 -6.56 0.25
CA PRO A 261 4.36 -5.97 1.55
C PRO A 261 5.59 -5.64 2.38
N LEU A 262 6.64 -6.47 2.32
CA LEU A 262 7.91 -6.19 2.98
C LEU A 262 8.55 -4.90 2.45
N TYR A 263 8.52 -4.70 1.13
CA TYR A 263 8.99 -3.44 0.52
C TYR A 263 8.20 -2.22 0.96
N ILE A 264 6.89 -2.36 1.10
CA ILE A 264 6.05 -1.27 1.61
C ILE A 264 6.48 -0.92 3.03
N SER A 265 6.64 -1.92 3.92
CA SER A 265 7.12 -1.71 5.30
C SER A 265 8.49 -1.04 5.32
N MET A 266 9.42 -1.50 4.48
CA MET A 266 10.73 -0.89 4.32
C MET A 266 10.65 0.58 3.92
N VAL A 267 9.95 0.89 2.82
CA VAL A 267 9.79 2.27 2.35
C VAL A 267 9.22 3.16 3.45
N LEU A 268 8.31 2.65 4.28
CA LEU A 268 7.73 3.42 5.37
C LEU A 268 8.63 3.61 6.59
N GLU A 269 9.22 2.53 7.08
CA GLU A 269 10.00 2.52 8.33
C GLU A 269 11.41 3.07 8.15
N MET A 270 11.88 3.15 6.91
CA MET A 270 13.27 3.51 6.65
C MET A 270 13.45 4.97 6.28
N ASN A 271 14.68 5.42 6.49
CA ASN A 271 15.33 6.49 5.75
C ASN A 271 16.03 5.85 4.52
N ILE A 272 15.28 5.21 3.61
CA ILE A 272 15.94 4.70 2.40
C ILE A 272 16.47 5.90 1.63
N VAL A 273 17.79 6.00 1.53
CA VAL A 273 18.44 6.97 0.67
C VAL A 273 18.58 6.32 -0.70
N PHE A 274 17.52 6.39 -1.49
CA PHE A 274 17.64 6.07 -2.90
C PHE A 274 18.35 7.23 -3.59
N ASP A 275 19.56 6.97 -4.08
CA ASP A 275 20.17 7.85 -5.08
C ASP A 275 19.41 7.77 -6.42
N SER A 276 19.80 8.60 -7.38
CA SER A 276 19.17 8.61 -8.70
C SER A 276 19.29 7.27 -9.42
N GLU A 277 20.39 6.55 -9.25
CA GLU A 277 20.64 5.27 -9.92
C GLU A 277 19.72 4.18 -9.38
N THR A 278 19.71 4.00 -8.06
CA THR A 278 18.86 3.01 -7.38
C THR A 278 17.38 3.33 -7.59
N THR A 279 17.02 4.62 -7.68
CA THR A 279 15.66 5.06 -8.05
C THR A 279 15.29 4.60 -9.47
N ILE A 280 16.16 4.81 -10.46
CA ILE A 280 15.94 4.38 -11.85
C ILE A 280 15.79 2.86 -11.91
N GLU A 281 16.63 2.13 -11.21
CA GLU A 281 16.58 0.67 -11.18
C GLU A 281 15.30 0.16 -10.53
N PHE A 282 14.86 0.78 -9.44
CA PHE A 282 13.61 0.42 -8.77
C PHE A 282 12.40 0.68 -9.69
N VAL A 283 12.35 1.85 -10.32
CA VAL A 283 11.32 2.17 -11.32
C VAL A 283 11.35 1.15 -12.46
N SER A 284 12.54 0.81 -12.96
CA SER A 284 12.71 -0.16 -14.06
C SER A 284 12.28 -1.56 -13.68
N PHE A 285 12.58 -2.01 -12.46
CA PHE A 285 12.12 -3.27 -11.90
C PHE A 285 10.59 -3.32 -11.84
N ILE A 286 9.97 -2.27 -11.32
CA ILE A 286 8.51 -2.17 -11.23
C ILE A 286 7.87 -2.16 -12.64
N LEU A 287 8.43 -1.43 -13.60
CA LEU A 287 7.99 -1.45 -15.00
C LEU A 287 8.17 -2.82 -15.65
N PHE A 288 9.25 -3.52 -15.33
CA PHE A 288 9.47 -4.90 -15.78
C PHE A 288 8.38 -5.82 -15.24
N VAL A 289 8.03 -5.74 -13.95
CA VAL A 289 6.95 -6.53 -13.34
C VAL A 289 5.64 -6.32 -14.12
N PHE A 290 5.27 -5.07 -14.44
CA PHE A 290 4.05 -4.79 -15.21
C PHE A 290 4.08 -5.29 -16.66
N LYS A 291 5.28 -5.43 -17.24
CA LYS A 291 5.45 -5.96 -18.59
C LYS A 291 5.26 -7.49 -18.62
N GLN A 292 5.51 -8.19 -17.52
CA GLN A 292 5.45 -9.64 -17.50
C GLN A 292 4.03 -10.19 -17.62
N GLU A 293 3.83 -11.09 -18.58
CA GLU A 293 2.56 -11.78 -18.82
C GLU A 293 2.26 -12.84 -17.75
N ASN A 294 3.30 -13.42 -17.15
CA ASN A 294 3.24 -14.32 -16.01
C ASN A 294 4.38 -14.03 -15.05
N LEU A 295 4.14 -14.14 -13.74
CA LEU A 295 5.14 -13.94 -12.69
C LEU A 295 6.02 -15.19 -12.48
N ASP A 296 6.39 -15.87 -13.56
CA ASP A 296 7.06 -17.19 -13.51
C ASP A 296 8.60 -17.07 -13.45
N TYR A 297 9.12 -15.97 -12.89
CA TYR A 297 10.56 -15.73 -12.73
C TYR A 297 10.94 -15.56 -11.24
N PRO A 298 10.73 -16.58 -10.40
CA PRO A 298 10.94 -16.48 -8.95
C PRO A 298 12.35 -16.01 -8.59
N ASP A 299 13.36 -16.54 -9.27
CA ASP A 299 14.77 -16.22 -9.02
C ASP A 299 15.07 -14.75 -9.35
N PHE A 300 14.61 -14.25 -10.51
CA PHE A 300 14.80 -12.84 -10.88
C PHE A 300 14.14 -11.88 -9.88
N TYR A 301 12.92 -12.17 -9.43
CA TYR A 301 12.25 -11.34 -8.44
C TYR A 301 12.96 -11.38 -7.09
N ASN A 302 13.49 -12.55 -6.71
CA ASN A 302 14.28 -12.71 -5.50
C ASN A 302 15.61 -11.94 -5.57
N ASP A 303 16.37 -12.09 -6.65
CA ASP A 303 17.63 -11.38 -6.86
C ASP A 303 17.44 -9.86 -6.83
N LYS A 304 16.39 -9.36 -7.51
CA LYS A 304 16.04 -7.94 -7.45
C LYS A 304 15.57 -7.53 -6.06
N PHE A 305 14.92 -8.44 -5.32
CA PHE A 305 14.55 -8.17 -3.96
C PHE A 305 15.76 -7.93 -3.06
N GLU A 306 16.67 -8.90 -3.07
CA GLU A 306 17.91 -8.86 -2.33
C GLU A 306 18.75 -7.63 -2.70
N TYR A 307 18.82 -7.31 -3.98
CA TYR A 307 19.57 -6.15 -4.47
C TYR A 307 19.11 -4.84 -3.81
N PHE A 308 17.81 -4.53 -3.82
CA PHE A 308 17.34 -3.28 -3.22
C PHE A 308 17.41 -3.30 -1.69
N LEU A 309 17.27 -4.48 -1.07
CA LEU A 309 17.53 -4.64 0.37
C LEU A 309 18.98 -4.25 0.72
N GLU A 310 19.97 -4.80 0.00
CA GLU A 310 21.38 -4.51 0.22
C GLU A 310 21.71 -3.03 0.05
N LYS A 311 21.15 -2.39 -0.99
CA LYS A 311 21.38 -0.98 -1.28
C LYS A 311 20.75 -0.02 -0.27
N SER A 312 19.81 -0.50 0.54
CA SER A 312 19.01 0.36 1.42
C SER A 312 19.59 0.61 2.82
N ASP A 313 20.83 0.17 3.12
CA ASP A 313 21.46 0.22 4.46
C ASP A 313 20.49 -0.21 5.56
N LEU A 314 19.78 -1.31 5.29
CA LEU A 314 18.61 -1.75 6.04
C LEU A 314 18.98 -2.21 7.45
N ASN A 315 18.49 -1.49 8.47
CA ASN A 315 18.36 -2.06 9.81
C ASN A 315 17.14 -3.00 9.87
N SER A 316 17.33 -4.25 9.40
CA SER A 316 16.32 -5.31 9.48
C SER A 316 15.79 -5.53 10.89
N GLU A 317 16.59 -5.25 11.93
CA GLU A 317 16.21 -5.48 13.33
C GLU A 317 14.98 -4.65 13.72
N ASN A 318 14.86 -3.42 13.23
CA ASN A 318 13.72 -2.55 13.53
C ASN A 318 12.42 -3.12 12.94
N ILE A 319 12.44 -3.56 11.68
CA ILE A 319 11.28 -4.16 11.02
C ILE A 319 10.90 -5.47 11.71
N ILE A 320 11.89 -6.31 12.01
CA ILE A 320 11.71 -7.57 12.72
C ILE A 320 11.08 -7.33 14.10
N LYS A 321 11.61 -6.36 14.85
CA LYS A 321 11.12 -5.97 16.17
C LYS A 321 9.72 -5.39 16.10
N ASN A 322 9.43 -4.50 15.15
CA ASN A 322 8.11 -3.92 14.98
C ASN A 322 7.07 -4.99 14.64
N ASN A 323 7.37 -5.89 13.70
CA ASN A 323 6.53 -7.03 13.38
C ASN A 323 6.24 -7.88 14.63
N TRP A 324 7.25 -8.12 15.46
CA TRP A 324 7.14 -8.88 16.70
C TRP A 324 6.32 -8.17 17.78
N ASP A 325 6.61 -6.90 18.05
CA ASP A 325 5.93 -6.09 19.06
C ASP A 325 4.45 -5.95 18.71
N ILE A 326 4.13 -5.77 17.44
CA ILE A 326 2.74 -5.72 16.95
C ILE A 326 2.05 -7.07 17.19
N VAL A 327 2.66 -8.19 16.79
CA VAL A 327 2.07 -9.53 17.01
C VAL A 327 1.83 -9.82 18.49
N ASN A 328 2.76 -9.43 19.37
CA ASN A 328 2.63 -9.64 20.81
C ASN A 328 1.61 -8.72 21.47
N LYS A 329 1.62 -7.43 21.13
CA LYS A 329 0.71 -6.41 21.69
C LYS A 329 -0.75 -6.78 21.46
N TYR A 330 -1.06 -7.36 20.30
CA TYR A 330 -2.43 -7.61 19.89
C TYR A 330 -2.89 -9.06 20.05
N LEU A 331 -2.20 -9.90 20.85
CA LEU A 331 -2.49 -11.30 21.20
C LEU A 331 -3.95 -11.77 20.98
N ILE A 332 -4.34 -11.99 19.72
CA ILE A 332 -5.58 -12.64 19.33
C ILE A 332 -5.23 -14.10 19.10
N GLN A 333 -5.98 -15.01 19.74
CA GLN A 333 -5.82 -16.45 19.56
C GLN A 333 -6.18 -16.87 18.13
N THR A 334 -5.22 -16.80 17.20
CA THR A 334 -5.34 -17.44 15.88
C THR A 334 -4.51 -18.71 15.79
N ILE A 335 -5.19 -19.77 15.35
CA ILE A 335 -4.72 -21.15 15.17
C ILE A 335 -3.57 -21.18 14.15
N ILE A 336 -2.37 -21.60 14.59
CA ILE A 336 -1.46 -22.65 14.08
C ILE A 336 -0.25 -22.62 15.05
N THR A 337 -0.25 -23.48 16.05
CA THR A 337 0.73 -23.49 17.15
C THR A 337 2.16 -23.74 16.67
N TRP A 338 2.36 -24.54 15.60
CA TRP A 338 3.68 -24.91 15.09
C TRP A 338 4.38 -23.80 14.30
N LEU A 339 3.72 -23.16 13.32
CA LEU A 339 4.28 -22.01 12.59
C LEU A 339 4.59 -20.83 13.52
N LYS A 340 3.73 -20.61 14.53
CA LYS A 340 4.03 -19.68 15.62
C LYS A 340 5.31 -20.09 16.36
N GLY A 341 5.43 -21.36 16.76
CA GLY A 341 6.65 -21.90 17.37
C GLY A 341 7.91 -21.72 16.51
N ALA A 342 7.84 -22.00 15.21
CA ALA A 342 8.96 -21.85 14.27
C ALA A 342 9.37 -20.38 14.13
N CYS A 343 8.42 -19.46 13.94
CA CYS A 343 8.71 -18.03 13.87
C CYS A 343 9.33 -17.52 15.18
N ILE A 344 8.77 -17.90 16.34
CA ILE A 344 9.31 -17.54 17.65
C ILE A 344 10.74 -18.07 17.82
N PHE A 345 10.99 -19.33 17.44
CA PHE A 345 12.30 -19.95 17.54
C PHE A 345 13.34 -19.22 16.67
N ILE A 346 12.99 -18.94 15.41
CA ILE A 346 13.86 -18.25 14.46
C ILE A 346 14.17 -16.83 14.93
N LEU A 347 13.17 -16.10 15.45
CA LEU A 347 13.34 -14.74 15.97
C LEU A 347 14.19 -14.68 17.24
N LYS A 348 13.99 -15.60 18.20
CA LYS A 348 14.84 -15.71 19.40
C LYS A 348 16.28 -16.04 19.01
N ASN A 349 16.46 -17.02 18.13
CA ASN A 349 17.78 -17.37 17.62
C ASN A 349 18.45 -16.24 16.84
N PHE A 350 17.71 -15.34 16.20
CA PHE A 350 18.29 -14.16 15.57
C PHE A 350 18.86 -13.21 16.61
N LEU A 351 18.01 -12.76 17.55
CA LEU A 351 18.37 -11.76 18.55
C LEU A 351 19.54 -12.22 19.44
N GLU A 352 19.65 -13.53 19.69
CA GLU A 352 20.72 -14.12 20.48
C GLU A 352 22.05 -14.26 19.71
N ASN A 353 22.02 -14.46 18.39
CA ASN A 353 23.20 -14.84 17.59
C ASN A 353 23.65 -13.81 16.54
N ASP A 354 22.88 -12.76 16.24
CA ASP A 354 23.28 -11.75 15.23
C ASP A 354 24.60 -11.03 15.61
N LYS A 355 24.96 -11.08 16.90
CA LYS A 355 26.22 -10.56 17.42
C LYS A 355 27.46 -11.42 17.10
N ILE A 356 27.27 -12.68 16.66
CA ILE A 356 28.34 -13.67 16.58
C ILE A 356 28.81 -13.89 15.13
N GLU A 357 27.93 -13.76 14.12
CA GLU A 357 28.29 -13.90 12.69
C GLU A 357 27.40 -13.01 11.80
N ASN A 358 28.04 -12.17 10.97
CA ASN A 358 27.36 -11.34 9.95
C ASN A 358 26.94 -12.20 8.74
N ASN A 359 25.91 -13.02 8.90
CA ASN A 359 25.39 -13.90 7.85
C ASN A 359 24.17 -13.26 7.14
N LYS A 360 24.37 -12.82 5.88
CA LYS A 360 23.35 -12.20 5.02
C LYS A 360 22.11 -13.10 4.84
N ASN A 361 22.30 -14.37 4.46
CA ASN A 361 21.19 -15.29 4.19
C ASN A 361 20.33 -15.52 5.44
N ARG A 362 20.99 -15.67 6.59
CA ARG A 362 20.32 -15.76 7.89
C ARG A 362 19.44 -14.54 8.15
N ARG A 363 19.96 -13.32 8.00
CA ARG A 363 19.20 -12.07 8.18
C ARG A 363 17.98 -11.99 7.25
N LEU A 364 18.15 -12.32 5.97
CA LEU A 364 17.07 -12.35 4.99
C LEU A 364 15.98 -13.37 5.35
N ARG A 365 16.39 -14.60 5.70
CA ARG A 365 15.50 -15.66 6.18
C ARG A 365 14.64 -15.18 7.34
N ILE A 366 15.25 -14.56 8.34
CA ILE A 366 14.54 -14.07 9.53
C ILE A 366 13.61 -12.92 9.17
N LEU A 367 14.05 -11.97 8.34
CA LEU A 367 13.22 -10.86 7.88
C LEU A 367 11.96 -11.39 7.19
N TYR A 368 12.10 -12.31 6.24
CA TYR A 368 10.96 -12.92 5.55
C TYR A 368 10.05 -13.70 6.49
N ILE A 369 10.61 -14.49 7.42
CA ILE A 369 9.81 -15.27 8.37
C ILE A 369 9.09 -14.35 9.35
N SER A 370 9.70 -13.24 9.77
CA SER A 370 9.05 -12.21 10.59
C SER A 370 7.86 -11.58 9.86
N GLN A 371 8.04 -11.25 8.57
CA GLN A 371 6.98 -10.68 7.75
C GLN A 371 5.86 -11.70 7.53
N LEU A 372 6.21 -12.95 7.22
CA LEU A 372 5.24 -14.03 7.04
C LEU A 372 4.45 -14.27 8.33
N HIS A 373 5.12 -14.19 9.48
CA HIS A 373 4.49 -14.30 10.80
C HIS A 373 3.48 -13.18 11.04
N TYR A 374 3.90 -11.94 10.81
CA TYR A 374 3.05 -10.75 10.87
C TYR A 374 1.81 -10.93 9.98
N MET A 375 2.02 -11.31 8.72
CA MET A 375 0.92 -11.45 7.77
C MET A 375 -0.03 -12.60 8.13
N ASN A 376 0.51 -13.71 8.67
CA ASN A 376 -0.26 -14.86 9.12
C ASN A 376 -1.04 -14.59 10.42
N PHE A 377 -0.50 -13.80 11.35
CA PHE A 377 -1.23 -13.37 12.55
C PHE A 377 -2.52 -12.62 12.17
N TYR A 378 -2.44 -11.83 11.10
CA TYR A 378 -3.52 -10.99 10.59
C TYR A 378 -4.38 -11.60 9.46
N LYS A 379 -4.28 -12.92 9.30
CA LYS A 379 -5.09 -13.86 8.49
C LYS A 379 -6.40 -13.40 7.86
N SER A 380 -7.30 -12.76 8.61
CA SER A 380 -8.65 -12.40 8.16
C SER A 380 -8.75 -11.02 7.48
N LYS A 381 -7.65 -10.26 7.51
CA LYS A 381 -7.64 -8.82 7.31
C LYS A 381 -6.40 -8.33 6.53
N ASN A 382 -5.35 -9.15 6.39
CA ASN A 382 -4.19 -8.84 5.55
C ASN A 382 -4.53 -8.96 4.04
N LEU A 383 -4.42 -7.83 3.33
CA LEU A 383 -4.82 -7.65 1.93
C LEU A 383 -4.00 -8.46 0.91
N CYS A 384 -2.88 -9.04 1.34
CA CYS A 384 -1.93 -9.68 0.45
C CYS A 384 -2.26 -11.15 0.16
N PHE A 385 -3.23 -11.72 0.88
CA PHE A 385 -3.62 -13.13 0.73
C PHE A 385 -5.08 -13.27 0.32
N PRO A 386 -5.43 -13.08 -0.96
CA PRO A 386 -6.76 -13.41 -1.43
C PRO A 386 -6.93 -14.94 -1.54
N ASP A 387 -6.82 -15.71 -0.45
CA ASP A 387 -7.38 -17.06 -0.48
C ASP A 387 -7.80 -17.68 0.86
N GLN A 388 -8.79 -18.56 0.69
CA GLN A 388 -9.62 -19.28 1.63
C GLN A 388 -8.92 -19.64 2.95
N ARG A 389 -9.54 -19.26 4.07
CA ARG A 389 -9.14 -19.64 5.45
C ARG A 389 -8.77 -21.13 5.62
N ASN A 390 -9.31 -22.02 4.78
CA ASN A 390 -9.07 -23.47 4.81
C ASN A 390 -7.75 -23.91 4.11
N ARG A 391 -7.15 -23.08 3.25
CA ARG A 391 -5.88 -23.35 2.56
C ARG A 391 -4.74 -22.43 2.99
N MET A 392 -5.02 -21.48 3.88
CA MET A 392 -4.00 -20.58 4.44
C MET A 392 -2.82 -21.32 5.07
N TYR A 393 -3.08 -22.47 5.71
CA TYR A 393 -1.99 -23.32 6.22
C TYR A 393 -1.05 -23.78 5.10
N GLU A 394 -1.61 -24.27 3.99
CA GLU A 394 -0.83 -24.75 2.85
C GLU A 394 -0.07 -23.59 2.18
N TYR A 395 -0.69 -22.41 2.07
CA TYR A 395 -0.04 -21.21 1.60
C TYR A 395 1.17 -20.84 2.46
N VAL A 396 0.97 -20.67 3.77
CA VAL A 396 2.05 -20.26 4.69
C VAL A 396 3.14 -21.31 4.72
N LYS A 397 2.78 -22.59 4.71
CA LYS A 397 3.73 -23.70 4.63
C LYS A 397 4.57 -23.61 3.35
N ARG A 398 3.96 -23.42 2.18
CA ARG A 398 4.69 -23.32 0.90
C ARG A 398 5.58 -22.09 0.83
N ILE A 399 5.13 -20.93 1.33
CA ILE A 399 5.98 -19.73 1.38
C ILE A 399 7.16 -19.95 2.34
N TYR A 400 6.93 -20.58 3.49
CA TYR A 400 8.00 -20.96 4.40
C TYR A 400 9.00 -21.91 3.72
N GLU A 401 8.54 -22.95 3.04
CA GLU A 401 9.38 -23.87 2.26
C GLU A 401 10.22 -23.11 1.21
N ARG A 402 9.63 -22.12 0.52
CA ARG A 402 10.39 -21.26 -0.41
C ARG A 402 11.45 -20.43 0.29
N VAL A 403 11.14 -19.84 1.45
CA VAL A 403 12.15 -19.08 2.21
C VAL A 403 13.31 -19.98 2.61
N GLU A 404 13.02 -21.20 3.07
CA GLU A 404 14.06 -22.19 3.41
C GLU A 404 14.83 -22.68 2.17
N GLU A 405 14.18 -22.81 1.00
CA GLU A 405 14.84 -23.16 -0.26
C GLU A 405 15.88 -22.11 -0.68
N PHE A 406 15.55 -20.82 -0.58
CA PHE A 406 16.45 -19.74 -0.99
C PHE A 406 17.48 -19.34 0.09
N TYR A 407 17.12 -19.44 1.36
CA TYR A 407 17.88 -18.83 2.47
C TYR A 407 18.12 -19.77 3.65
N GLY A 408 17.67 -21.02 3.59
CA GLY A 408 17.98 -22.03 4.57
C GLY A 408 19.47 -22.35 4.57
N ASP A 409 19.99 -22.77 5.72
CA ASP A 409 21.31 -23.37 5.75
C ASP A 409 21.26 -24.66 4.93
N ILE A 410 22.22 -24.89 4.04
CA ILE A 410 22.35 -26.18 3.35
C ILE A 410 22.64 -27.21 4.45
N ILE A 411 21.61 -27.87 4.95
CA ILE A 411 21.78 -29.12 5.65
C ILE A 411 22.18 -30.09 4.55
N ASN A 412 23.49 -30.31 4.39
CA ASN A 412 23.99 -31.47 3.65
C ASN A 412 23.29 -32.69 4.26
N MET A 413 22.30 -33.23 3.57
CA MET A 413 21.75 -34.55 3.84
C MET A 413 22.76 -35.60 3.41
#